data_AF-A0A7S2TL93-F1
#
_entry.id   AF-A0A7S2TL93-F1
#
_cell.length_a   1.000
_cell.length_b   1.000
_cell.length_c   1.000
_cell.angle_alpha   90.00
_cell.angle_beta   90.00
_cell.angle_gamma   90.00
#
_symmetry.space_group_name_H-M   'P 1'
#
loop_
_entity.id
_entity.type
_entity.pdbx_description
1 polymer ?
#
loop_
_entity_poly.entity_id
_entity_poly.type
_entity_poly.pdbx_seq_one_letter_code
_entity_poly.pdbx_strand_id
1 'polypeptide(L)'
;FREPMSDQNKATEPAIEAKKAGDAKEAKKEAISTTASSLEKKLQGRPTKKEVMDKNILKKGGKLAGPIAALEKQNLEKKLNDKITQRAGVDEVMKKAGAAEGAKLAPKLQKAAKQLEFKLKSDHLNRELANRESKKEAESKATLFPDKNMAPSLRATARKLKQELTKNKLNQLLEKRPTPTQLVSEGIVNPKISSRIKAVARVLEHNRKT
;
A
#
# COMPACT_ATOMS: atom_id res chain seq x y z
N PHE A 1 -19.17 -92.63 91.59
CA PHE A 1 -17.81 -92.20 91.94
C PHE A 1 -17.77 -90.68 91.75
N ARG A 2 -17.99 -89.79 92.74
CA ARG A 2 -17.25 -89.55 94.02
C ARG A 2 -15.74 -89.74 93.79
N GLU A 3 -14.84 -88.79 93.97
CA GLU A 3 -14.85 -87.43 94.54
C GLU A 3 -13.58 -86.69 93.99
N PRO A 4 -13.41 -85.38 94.27
CA PRO A 4 -12.47 -84.46 93.64
C PRO A 4 -11.11 -84.43 94.36
N MET A 5 -10.22 -83.51 93.95
CA MET A 5 -9.08 -82.87 94.65
C MET A 5 -8.01 -82.58 93.58
N SER A 6 -7.29 -81.46 93.53
CA SER A 6 -7.16 -80.30 94.40
C SER A 6 -6.29 -79.28 93.64
N ASP A 7 -6.45 -78.01 94.01
CA ASP A 7 -5.66 -76.86 93.60
C ASP A 7 -4.14 -77.11 93.48
N GLN A 8 -3.49 -76.48 92.51
CA GLN A 8 -2.61 -75.32 92.71
C GLN A 8 -1.80 -75.00 91.44
N ASN A 9 -1.52 -73.70 91.27
CA ASN A 9 -0.51 -73.04 90.42
C ASN A 9 -1.09 -72.27 89.22
N LYS A 10 -1.36 -70.97 89.34
CA LYS A 10 -0.44 -69.81 89.43
C LYS A 10 0.00 -69.30 88.05
N ALA A 11 -0.61 -68.17 87.68
CA ALA A 11 -0.10 -67.08 86.86
C ALA A 11 0.40 -67.40 85.44
N THR A 12 -0.28 -66.85 84.43
CA THR A 12 0.19 -65.78 83.52
C THR A 12 -0.52 -65.85 82.16
N GLU A 13 -1.58 -65.06 81.99
CA GLU A 13 -1.66 -64.19 80.82
C GLU A 13 -0.45 -63.24 80.89
N PRO A 14 0.21 -62.81 79.78
CA PRO A 14 -0.45 -62.25 78.59
C PRO A 14 0.32 -62.55 77.27
N ALA A 15 -0.06 -61.84 76.19
CA ALA A 15 0.74 -61.55 74.99
C ALA A 15 0.24 -62.11 73.65
N ILE A 16 -1.00 -61.77 73.29
CA ILE A 16 -1.39 -61.60 71.88
C ILE A 16 -1.87 -60.16 71.68
N GLU A 17 -1.02 -59.15 71.93
CA GLU A 17 -1.39 -57.77 71.59
C GLU A 17 -0.23 -56.81 71.28
N ALA A 18 0.98 -57.31 71.02
CA ALA A 18 2.14 -56.45 70.72
C ALA A 18 2.75 -56.57 69.30
N LYS A 19 2.25 -57.45 68.42
CA LYS A 19 2.81 -57.58 67.05
C LYS A 19 2.16 -56.70 65.97
N LYS A 20 0.90 -56.27 66.12
CA LYS A 20 0.23 -55.39 65.12
C LYS A 20 0.77 -53.96 65.04
N ALA A 21 1.45 -53.46 66.08
CA ALA A 21 1.97 -52.09 66.11
C ALA A 21 3.36 -51.92 65.45
N GLY A 22 4.16 -53.00 65.37
CA GLY A 22 5.46 -53.02 64.69
C GLY A 22 5.30 -53.10 63.16
N ASP A 23 4.50 -54.05 62.68
CA ASP A 23 4.23 -54.25 61.24
C ASP A 23 3.51 -53.05 60.61
N ALA A 24 2.65 -52.36 61.35
CA ALA A 24 1.99 -51.13 60.89
C ALA A 24 2.95 -49.92 60.81
N LYS A 25 4.07 -49.92 61.55
CA LYS A 25 5.11 -48.88 61.47
C LYS A 25 6.09 -49.17 60.32
N GLU A 26 6.45 -50.44 60.12
CA GLU A 26 7.30 -50.90 59.01
C GLU A 26 6.58 -50.70 57.65
N ALA A 27 5.33 -51.14 57.52
CA ALA A 27 4.53 -50.96 56.30
C ALA A 27 4.25 -49.48 55.99
N LYS A 28 4.08 -48.64 57.01
CA LYS A 28 4.01 -47.17 56.82
C LYS A 28 5.34 -46.61 56.31
N LYS A 29 6.48 -47.08 56.82
CA LYS A 29 7.81 -46.64 56.39
C LYS A 29 8.10 -47.04 54.94
N GLU A 30 7.72 -48.24 54.53
CA GLU A 30 7.82 -48.71 53.15
C GLU A 30 6.84 -47.98 52.20
N ALA A 31 5.61 -47.71 52.64
CA ALA A 31 4.67 -46.87 51.89
C ALA A 31 5.17 -45.41 51.75
N ILE A 32 5.80 -44.86 52.79
CA ILE A 32 6.44 -43.53 52.75
C ILE A 32 7.65 -43.55 51.80
N SER A 33 8.43 -44.63 51.78
CA SER A 33 9.57 -44.77 50.88
C SER A 33 9.15 -44.87 49.42
N THR A 34 8.15 -45.70 49.10
CA THR A 34 7.62 -45.86 47.73
C THR A 34 6.93 -44.59 47.22
N THR A 35 6.19 -43.88 48.08
CA THR A 35 5.62 -42.57 47.74
C THR A 35 6.70 -41.50 47.54
N ALA A 36 7.79 -41.53 48.32
CA ALA A 36 8.93 -40.64 48.12
C ALA A 36 9.61 -40.88 46.77
N SER A 37 9.87 -42.14 46.38
CA SER A 37 10.44 -42.46 45.08
C SER A 37 9.54 -42.04 43.90
N SER A 38 8.22 -42.20 44.04
CA SER A 38 7.28 -41.72 43.02
C SER A 38 7.23 -40.18 42.92
N LEU A 39 7.42 -39.46 44.03
CA LEU A 39 7.47 -38.00 44.04
C LEU A 39 8.74 -37.49 43.36
N GLU A 40 9.89 -38.09 43.66
CA GLU A 40 11.18 -37.73 43.10
C GLU A 40 11.19 -37.82 41.55
N LYS A 41 10.64 -38.92 41.00
CA LYS A 41 10.48 -39.08 39.55
C LYS A 41 9.60 -37.98 38.92
N LYS A 42 8.54 -37.55 39.60
CA LYS A 42 7.66 -36.46 39.13
C LYS A 42 8.32 -35.09 39.23
N LEU A 43 9.21 -34.88 40.20
CA LEU A 43 9.96 -33.64 40.36
C LEU A 43 11.06 -33.47 39.31
N GLN A 44 11.71 -34.57 38.90
CA GLN A 44 12.72 -34.56 37.84
C GLN A 44 12.14 -34.13 36.47
N GLY A 45 10.90 -34.49 36.18
CA GLY A 45 10.19 -34.11 34.95
C GLY A 45 9.39 -32.81 35.05
N ARG A 46 9.53 -32.04 36.14
CA ARG A 46 8.70 -30.85 36.37
C ARG A 46 9.13 -29.72 35.44
N PRO A 47 8.20 -29.09 34.69
CA PRO A 47 8.53 -27.94 33.85
C PRO A 47 8.98 -26.75 34.68
N THR A 48 9.89 -25.96 34.12
CA THR A 48 10.43 -24.79 34.83
C THR A 48 9.35 -23.73 35.02
N LYS A 49 9.50 -22.89 36.04
CA LYS A 49 8.56 -21.78 36.30
C LYS A 49 8.37 -20.90 35.06
N LYS A 50 9.43 -20.68 34.28
CA LYS A 50 9.41 -19.89 33.04
C LYS A 50 8.55 -20.57 31.97
N GLU A 51 8.76 -21.85 31.70
CA GLU A 51 7.94 -22.61 30.75
C GLU A 51 6.45 -22.60 31.11
N VAL A 52 6.13 -22.71 32.40
CA VAL A 52 4.75 -22.67 32.88
C VAL A 52 4.15 -21.26 32.73
N MET A 53 4.94 -20.19 32.86
CA MET A 53 4.51 -18.83 32.55
C MET A 53 4.33 -18.59 31.04
N ASP A 54 5.26 -19.08 30.21
CA ASP A 54 5.21 -18.93 28.75
C ASP A 54 4.01 -19.68 28.15
N LYS A 55 3.62 -20.80 28.76
CA LYS A 55 2.38 -21.53 28.46
C LYS A 55 1.12 -20.89 29.07
N ASN A 56 1.23 -19.71 29.69
CA ASN A 56 0.15 -18.98 30.36
C ASN A 56 -0.56 -19.76 31.50
N ILE A 57 0.08 -20.79 32.06
CA ILE A 57 -0.47 -21.57 33.18
C ILE A 57 -0.24 -20.83 34.50
N LEU A 58 0.95 -20.23 34.67
CA LEU A 58 1.27 -19.39 35.83
C LEU A 58 1.24 -17.91 35.44
N LYS A 59 0.38 -17.12 36.09
CA LYS A 59 0.32 -15.68 35.85
C LYS A 59 1.42 -14.92 36.62
N LYS A 60 1.91 -13.84 36.02
CA LYS A 60 2.85 -12.93 36.69
C LYS A 60 2.15 -12.18 37.83
N GLY A 61 2.85 -11.94 38.94
CA GLY A 61 2.34 -11.17 40.07
C GLY A 61 1.66 -11.96 41.20
N GLY A 62 1.62 -13.29 41.13
CA GLY A 62 1.14 -14.14 42.23
C GLY A 62 -0.29 -13.79 42.66
N LYS A 63 -0.49 -13.40 43.92
CA LYS A 63 -1.81 -13.00 44.45
C LYS A 63 -2.38 -11.74 43.77
N LEU A 64 -1.51 -10.87 43.26
CA LEU A 64 -1.88 -9.65 42.55
C LEU A 64 -2.09 -9.87 41.05
N ALA A 65 -1.96 -11.10 40.55
CA ALA A 65 -2.13 -11.41 39.14
C ALA A 65 -3.51 -11.00 38.59
N GLY A 66 -4.57 -11.07 39.42
CA GLY A 66 -5.91 -10.60 39.05
C GLY A 66 -5.96 -9.08 38.84
N PRO A 67 -5.63 -8.26 39.86
CA PRO A 67 -5.57 -6.81 39.74
C PRO A 67 -4.63 -6.31 38.62
N ILE A 68 -3.46 -6.93 38.45
CA ILE A 68 -2.50 -6.57 37.39
C ILE A 68 -3.10 -6.81 36.02
N ALA A 69 -3.72 -7.97 35.79
CA ALA A 69 -4.38 -8.26 34.51
C ALA A 69 -5.55 -7.31 34.23
N ALA A 70 -6.30 -6.91 35.27
CA ALA A 70 -7.39 -5.93 35.12
C ALA A 70 -6.86 -4.55 34.71
N LEU A 71 -5.78 -4.08 35.33
CA LEU A 71 -5.14 -2.82 34.99
C LEU A 71 -4.52 -2.84 33.59
N GLU A 72 -3.84 -3.93 33.22
CA GLU A 72 -3.30 -4.14 31.87
C GLU A 72 -4.42 -4.11 30.82
N LYS A 73 -5.54 -4.79 31.09
CA LYS A 73 -6.72 -4.78 30.22
C LYS A 73 -7.25 -3.35 30.06
N GLN A 74 -7.44 -2.62 31.16
CA GLN A 74 -7.94 -1.24 31.12
C GLN A 74 -7.00 -0.32 30.32
N ASN A 75 -5.69 -0.47 30.50
CA ASN A 75 -4.70 0.31 29.75
C ASN A 75 -4.71 -0.03 28.26
N LEU A 76 -4.90 -1.31 27.91
CA LEU A 76 -5.01 -1.75 26.53
C LEU A 76 -6.31 -1.26 25.88
N GLU A 77 -7.43 -1.28 26.61
CA GLU A 77 -8.71 -0.73 26.19
C GLU A 77 -8.59 0.76 25.88
N LYS A 78 -8.01 1.56 26.79
CA LYS A 78 -7.77 2.99 26.56
C LYS A 78 -6.96 3.23 25.29
N LYS A 79 -5.81 2.55 25.16
CA LYS A 79 -4.94 2.65 23.97
C LYS A 79 -5.65 2.24 22.69
N LEU A 80 -6.47 1.20 22.74
CA LEU A 80 -7.22 0.74 21.58
C LEU A 80 -8.27 1.77 21.19
N ASN A 81 -8.97 2.33 22.17
CA ASN A 81 -9.97 3.36 21.93
C ASN A 81 -9.35 4.61 21.29
N ASP A 82 -8.20 5.06 21.78
CA ASP A 82 -7.45 6.17 21.19
C ASP A 82 -7.05 5.90 19.73
N LYS A 83 -6.66 4.66 19.41
CA LYS A 83 -6.33 4.27 18.02
C LYS A 83 -7.56 4.15 17.13
N ILE A 84 -8.69 3.73 17.68
CA ILE A 84 -9.95 3.62 16.94
C ILE A 84 -10.48 5.01 16.58
N THR A 85 -10.42 5.98 17.51
CA THR A 85 -10.85 7.36 17.25
C THR A 85 -9.98 8.06 16.22
N GLN A 86 -8.68 7.76 16.20
CA GLN A 86 -7.73 8.30 15.22
C GLN A 86 -7.68 7.51 13.90
N ARG A 87 -8.48 6.46 13.75
CA ARG A 87 -8.43 5.61 12.56
C ARG A 87 -8.96 6.37 11.34
N ALA A 88 -8.14 6.48 10.30
CA ALA A 88 -8.57 7.01 9.02
C ALA A 88 -9.72 6.18 8.42
N GLY A 89 -10.69 6.85 7.82
CA GLY A 89 -11.79 6.20 7.10
C GLY A 89 -11.29 5.37 5.92
N VAL A 90 -12.05 4.35 5.54
CA VAL A 90 -11.68 3.46 4.42
C VAL A 90 -11.45 4.27 3.13
N ASP A 91 -12.32 5.23 2.83
CA ASP A 91 -12.19 6.08 1.64
C ASP A 91 -10.93 6.94 1.66
N GLU A 92 -10.54 7.45 2.83
CA GLU A 92 -9.29 8.20 2.96
C GLU A 92 -8.07 7.32 2.76
N VAL A 93 -8.08 6.11 3.33
CA VAL A 93 -7.01 5.14 3.14
C VAL A 93 -6.89 4.78 1.66
N MET A 94 -8.01 4.59 0.95
CA MET A 94 -7.98 4.26 -0.48
C MET A 94 -7.47 5.41 -1.34
N LYS A 95 -7.83 6.66 -1.02
CA LYS A 95 -7.32 7.85 -1.72
C LYS A 95 -5.83 8.07 -1.46
N LYS A 96 -5.40 7.98 -0.18
CA LYS A 96 -4.00 8.21 0.22
C LYS A 96 -3.06 7.10 -0.23
N ALA A 97 -3.51 5.84 -0.22
CA ALA A 97 -2.70 4.69 -0.63
C ALA A 97 -2.62 4.48 -2.14
N GLY A 98 -3.23 5.36 -2.97
CA GLY A 98 -3.34 5.15 -4.42
C GLY A 98 -4.07 3.86 -4.77
N ALA A 99 -4.93 3.37 -3.89
CA ALA A 99 -5.54 2.05 -3.91
C ALA A 99 -7.04 2.11 -4.21
N ALA A 100 -7.51 3.16 -4.88
CA ALA A 100 -8.91 3.39 -5.23
C ALA A 100 -9.57 2.18 -5.95
N GLU A 101 -8.78 1.29 -6.57
CA GLU A 101 -9.27 0.08 -7.24
C GLU A 101 -9.39 -1.16 -6.33
N GLY A 102 -8.71 -1.19 -5.18
CA GLY A 102 -8.72 -2.36 -4.29
C GLY A 102 -10.06 -2.62 -3.59
N ALA A 103 -10.89 -1.58 -3.42
CA ALA A 103 -12.16 -1.69 -2.68
C ALA A 103 -13.24 -2.42 -3.47
N LYS A 104 -13.16 -2.37 -4.80
CA LYS A 104 -14.14 -2.99 -5.70
C LYS A 104 -13.85 -4.47 -5.94
N LEU A 105 -12.66 -4.94 -5.56
CA LEU A 105 -12.17 -6.29 -5.81
C LEU A 105 -12.00 -7.05 -4.51
N ALA A 106 -12.30 -8.35 -4.53
CA ALA A 106 -12.06 -9.22 -3.38
C ALA A 106 -10.56 -9.21 -3.01
N PRO A 107 -10.19 -9.26 -1.70
CA PRO A 107 -8.78 -9.19 -1.26
C PRO A 107 -7.85 -10.19 -1.95
N LYS A 108 -8.36 -11.38 -2.26
CA LYS A 108 -7.60 -12.44 -2.97
C LYS A 108 -7.22 -12.05 -4.41
N LEU A 109 -8.01 -11.20 -5.06
CA LEU A 109 -7.85 -10.83 -6.47
C LEU A 109 -7.02 -9.56 -6.68
N GLN A 110 -6.88 -8.71 -5.66
CA GLN A 110 -6.22 -7.40 -5.79
C GLN A 110 -4.81 -7.51 -6.38
N LYS A 111 -4.01 -8.49 -5.94
CA LYS A 111 -2.65 -8.70 -6.45
C LYS A 111 -2.65 -9.11 -7.93
N ALA A 112 -3.50 -10.05 -8.30
CA ALA A 112 -3.60 -10.54 -9.67
C ALA A 112 -4.12 -9.44 -10.62
N ALA A 113 -5.12 -8.67 -10.19
CA ALA A 113 -5.66 -7.54 -10.94
C ALA A 113 -4.58 -6.47 -11.18
N LYS A 114 -3.80 -6.09 -10.17
CA LYS A 114 -2.71 -5.12 -10.31
C LYS A 114 -1.61 -5.61 -11.26
N GLN A 115 -1.28 -6.91 -11.22
CA GLN A 115 -0.32 -7.50 -12.14
C GLN A 115 -0.83 -7.49 -13.58
N LEU A 116 -2.11 -7.80 -13.79
CA LEU A 116 -2.74 -7.75 -15.10
C LEU A 116 -2.76 -6.32 -15.65
N GLU A 117 -3.21 -5.37 -14.83
CA GLU A 117 -3.24 -3.95 -15.19
C GLU A 117 -1.84 -3.44 -15.60
N PHE A 118 -0.80 -3.81 -14.84
CA PHE A 118 0.57 -3.47 -15.17
C PHE A 118 1.00 -4.06 -16.52
N LYS A 119 0.70 -5.35 -16.77
CA LYS A 119 1.01 -6.00 -18.05
C LYS A 119 0.29 -5.32 -19.21
N LEU A 120 -1.01 -5.06 -19.08
CA LEU A 120 -1.79 -4.37 -20.12
C LEU A 120 -1.24 -2.98 -20.42
N LYS A 121 -0.88 -2.21 -19.39
CA LYS A 121 -0.26 -0.89 -19.57
C LYS A 121 1.12 -1.00 -20.22
N SER A 122 1.92 -2.00 -19.84
CA SER A 122 3.23 -2.28 -20.43
C SER A 122 3.09 -2.64 -21.91
N ASP A 123 2.19 -3.56 -22.25
CA ASP A 123 1.96 -4.00 -23.63
C ASP A 123 1.42 -2.86 -24.49
N HIS A 124 0.48 -2.07 -23.94
CA HIS A 124 0.00 -0.87 -24.60
C HIS A 124 1.12 0.13 -24.86
N LEU A 125 1.93 0.44 -23.84
CA LEU A 125 3.07 1.34 -23.98
C LEU A 125 4.07 0.82 -25.02
N ASN A 126 4.39 -0.48 -25.00
CA ASN A 126 5.28 -1.10 -25.98
C ASN A 126 4.75 -0.96 -27.40
N ARG A 127 3.44 -1.13 -27.61
CA ARG A 127 2.80 -0.94 -28.91
C ARG A 127 2.89 0.52 -29.38
N GLU A 128 2.60 1.48 -28.51
CA GLU A 128 2.68 2.91 -28.85
C GLU A 128 4.13 3.34 -29.10
N LEU A 129 5.10 2.77 -28.38
CA LEU A 129 6.52 3.02 -28.60
C LEU A 129 7.04 2.40 -29.90
N ALA A 130 6.55 1.23 -30.29
CA ALA A 130 6.90 0.61 -31.56
C ALA A 130 6.45 1.44 -32.77
N ASN A 131 5.29 2.08 -32.66
CA ASN A 131 4.73 2.98 -33.67
C ASN A 131 5.16 4.44 -33.50
N ARG A 132 6.12 4.71 -32.61
CA ARG A 132 6.55 6.07 -32.32
C ARG A 132 7.24 6.69 -33.53
N GLU A 133 6.67 7.80 -34.00
CA GLU A 133 7.26 8.60 -35.08
C GLU A 133 8.68 9.06 -34.71
N SER A 134 9.57 9.06 -35.70
CA SER A 134 10.91 9.61 -35.50
C SER A 134 10.84 11.12 -35.29
N LYS A 135 11.82 11.69 -34.58
CA LYS A 135 11.88 13.15 -34.36
C LYS A 135 11.85 13.92 -35.69
N LYS A 136 12.49 13.40 -36.73
CA LYS A 136 12.53 14.02 -38.08
C LYS A 136 11.17 13.96 -38.79
N GLU A 137 10.42 12.88 -38.61
CA GLU A 137 9.04 12.76 -39.12
C GLU A 137 8.10 13.73 -38.39
N ALA A 138 8.20 13.80 -37.07
CA ALA A 138 7.41 14.72 -36.25
C ALA A 138 7.70 16.20 -36.55
N GLU A 139 8.95 16.54 -36.88
CA GLU A 139 9.33 17.87 -37.37
C GLU A 139 8.69 18.19 -38.73
N SER A 140 8.61 17.22 -39.63
CA SER A 140 8.03 17.38 -40.96
C SER A 140 6.51 17.58 -40.92
N LYS A 141 5.82 16.95 -39.96
CA LYS A 141 4.37 17.11 -39.74
C LYS A 141 3.97 18.42 -39.04
N ALA A 142 4.94 19.33 -38.80
CA ALA A 142 4.78 20.71 -38.32
C ALA A 142 4.03 20.94 -36.99
N THR A 143 3.53 19.90 -36.33
CA THR A 143 2.64 20.02 -35.16
C THR A 143 3.41 20.30 -33.86
N LEU A 144 4.63 19.78 -33.71
CA LEU A 144 5.39 19.89 -32.46
C LEU A 144 6.68 20.74 -32.54
N PHE A 145 7.31 20.86 -33.72
CA PHE A 145 8.68 21.41 -33.84
C PHE A 145 8.90 22.30 -35.08
N PRO A 146 8.19 23.43 -35.24
CA PRO A 146 8.42 24.33 -36.38
C PRO A 146 9.80 25.01 -36.33
N ASP A 147 10.36 25.20 -35.13
CA ASP A 147 11.62 25.92 -34.92
C ASP A 147 12.72 24.93 -34.46
N LYS A 148 13.41 24.32 -35.45
CA LYS A 148 14.40 23.25 -35.24
C LYS A 148 15.63 23.68 -34.43
N ASN A 149 15.96 24.97 -34.47
CA ASN A 149 17.21 25.52 -33.91
C ASN A 149 17.04 26.18 -32.53
N MET A 150 15.91 25.94 -31.85
CA MET A 150 15.60 26.65 -30.61
C MET A 150 15.26 25.72 -29.45
N ALA A 151 15.84 26.04 -28.29
CA ALA A 151 15.56 25.35 -27.04
C ALA A 151 14.06 25.40 -26.69
N PRO A 152 13.46 24.33 -26.14
CA PRO A 152 12.03 24.27 -25.83
C PRO A 152 11.52 25.43 -24.98
N SER A 153 12.32 25.89 -24.02
CA SER A 153 12.00 27.01 -23.12
C SER A 153 11.87 28.35 -23.85
N LEU A 154 12.60 28.55 -24.95
CA LEU A 154 12.62 29.82 -25.70
C LEU A 154 11.60 29.87 -26.84
N ARG A 155 10.99 28.75 -27.23
CA ARG A 155 10.10 28.69 -28.40
C ARG A 155 8.88 29.60 -28.25
N ALA A 156 8.28 29.64 -27.06
CA ALA A 156 7.11 30.46 -26.81
C ALA A 156 7.43 31.95 -26.93
N THR A 157 8.53 32.40 -26.31
CA THR A 157 8.96 33.80 -26.33
C THR A 157 9.39 34.22 -27.72
N ALA A 158 10.11 33.36 -28.45
CA ALA A 158 10.51 33.66 -29.81
C ALA A 158 9.35 33.71 -30.80
N ARG A 159 8.33 32.84 -30.67
CA ARG A 159 7.11 32.94 -31.47
C ARG A 159 6.39 34.26 -31.22
N LYS A 160 6.28 34.65 -29.95
CA LYS A 160 5.68 35.94 -29.57
C LYS A 160 6.47 37.10 -30.17
N LEU A 161 7.79 37.08 -30.07
CA LEU A 161 8.65 38.09 -30.68
C LEU A 161 8.49 38.14 -32.20
N LYS A 162 8.50 36.98 -32.88
CA LYS A 162 8.30 36.88 -34.32
C LYS A 162 6.94 37.48 -34.73
N GLN A 163 5.88 37.20 -33.98
CA GLN A 163 4.56 37.78 -34.22
C GLN A 163 4.59 39.31 -34.09
N GLU A 164 5.16 39.86 -33.02
CA GLU A 164 5.28 41.32 -32.83
C GLU A 164 6.12 41.96 -33.94
N LEU A 165 7.23 41.35 -34.34
CA LEU A 165 8.05 41.84 -35.46
C LEU A 165 7.27 41.83 -36.78
N THR A 166 6.52 40.76 -37.07
CA THR A 166 5.67 40.70 -38.26
C THR A 166 4.57 41.74 -38.24
N LYS A 167 3.96 41.97 -37.06
CA LYS A 167 2.92 42.98 -36.85
C LYS A 167 3.47 44.40 -37.07
N ASN A 168 4.62 44.71 -36.48
CA ASN A 168 5.27 46.00 -36.65
C ASN A 168 5.66 46.24 -38.12
N LYS A 169 6.23 45.22 -38.78
CA LYS A 169 6.55 45.30 -40.21
C LYS A 169 5.31 45.50 -41.06
N LEU A 170 4.22 44.79 -40.76
CA LEU A 170 2.95 44.94 -41.47
C LEU A 170 2.39 46.35 -41.29
N ASN A 171 2.40 46.88 -40.07
CA ASN A 171 1.93 48.24 -39.79
C ASN A 171 2.72 49.29 -40.59
N GLN A 172 4.05 49.20 -40.63
CA GLN A 172 4.88 50.11 -41.44
C GLN A 172 4.55 50.06 -42.94
N LEU A 173 4.28 48.86 -43.48
CA LEU A 173 3.89 48.69 -44.89
C LEU A 173 2.48 49.24 -45.16
N LEU A 174 1.58 49.13 -44.18
CA LEU A 174 0.23 49.68 -44.28
C LEU A 174 0.21 51.21 -44.19
N GLU A 175 1.10 51.81 -43.39
CA GLU A 175 1.27 53.27 -43.34
C GLU A 175 1.72 53.84 -44.68
N LYS A 176 2.63 53.14 -45.36
CA LYS A 176 3.14 53.52 -46.69
C LYS A 176 2.27 53.00 -47.85
N ARG A 177 1.05 52.56 -47.56
CA ARG A 177 0.18 51.97 -48.58
C ARG A 177 -0.21 53.04 -49.61
N PRO A 178 0.02 52.81 -50.92
CA PRO A 178 -0.38 53.76 -51.95
C PRO A 178 -1.89 54.01 -51.92
N THR A 179 -2.27 55.27 -52.13
CA THR A 179 -3.69 55.63 -52.18
C THR A 179 -4.31 55.12 -53.49
N PRO A 180 -5.64 54.91 -53.54
CA PRO A 180 -6.30 54.43 -54.75
C PRO A 180 -6.06 55.34 -55.97
N THR A 181 -5.90 56.64 -55.76
CA THR A 181 -5.59 57.61 -56.83
C THR A 181 -4.19 57.43 -57.39
N GLN A 182 -3.19 57.17 -56.53
CA GLN A 182 -1.81 56.85 -56.95
C GLN A 182 -1.77 55.55 -57.78
N LEU A 183 -2.56 54.55 -57.40
CA LEU A 183 -2.66 53.30 -58.16
C LEU A 183 -3.30 53.47 -59.55
N VAL A 184 -4.15 54.49 -59.72
CA VAL A 184 -4.72 54.83 -61.04
C VAL A 184 -3.69 55.58 -61.90
N SER A 185 -2.93 56.51 -61.32
CA SER A 185 -1.86 57.22 -62.05
C SER A 185 -0.73 56.29 -62.48
N GLU A 186 -0.40 55.28 -61.67
CA GLU A 186 0.57 54.24 -62.02
C GLU A 186 0.01 53.22 -63.04
N GLY A 187 -1.24 53.37 -63.49
CA GLY A 187 -1.87 52.48 -64.47
C GLY A 187 -2.22 51.09 -63.93
N ILE A 188 -2.02 50.85 -62.63
CA ILE A 188 -2.28 49.56 -61.98
C ILE A 188 -3.78 49.32 -61.85
N VAL A 189 -4.56 50.37 -61.58
CA VAL A 189 -6.02 50.34 -61.45
C VAL A 189 -6.68 51.20 -62.52
N ASN A 190 -7.59 50.62 -63.30
CA ASN A 190 -8.43 51.36 -64.23
C ASN A 190 -9.85 51.45 -63.64
N PRO A 191 -10.35 52.65 -63.27
CA PRO A 191 -11.65 52.81 -62.63
C PRO A 191 -12.82 52.52 -63.58
N LYS A 192 -12.59 52.51 -64.90
CA LYS A 192 -13.62 52.22 -65.91
C LYS A 192 -13.81 50.72 -66.16
N ILE A 193 -12.86 49.89 -65.72
CA ILE A 193 -12.88 48.44 -65.97
C ILE A 193 -13.09 47.70 -64.64
N SER A 194 -14.21 46.98 -64.54
CA SER A 194 -14.51 46.12 -63.39
C SER A 194 -13.39 45.10 -63.15
N SER A 195 -13.12 44.78 -61.88
CA SER A 195 -12.10 43.82 -61.45
C SER A 195 -12.19 42.47 -62.17
N ARG A 196 -13.42 42.05 -62.52
CA ARG A 196 -13.71 40.79 -63.22
C ARG A 196 -13.27 40.80 -64.69
N ILE A 197 -13.35 41.94 -65.36
CA ILE A 197 -12.99 42.10 -66.78
C ILE A 197 -11.50 42.40 -66.94
N LYS A 198 -10.89 43.00 -65.92
CA LYS A 198 -9.48 43.41 -65.90
C LYS A 198 -8.49 42.25 -66.06
N ALA A 199 -8.79 41.09 -65.50
CA ALA A 199 -7.94 39.89 -65.66
C ALA A 199 -7.90 39.42 -67.12
N VAL A 200 -9.08 39.36 -67.76
CA VAL A 200 -9.22 38.98 -69.18
C VAL A 200 -8.56 40.03 -70.09
N ALA A 201 -8.71 41.32 -69.78
CA ALA A 201 -8.09 42.41 -70.53
C ALA A 201 -6.55 42.34 -70.54
N ARG A 202 -5.91 42.01 -69.41
CA ARG A 202 -4.44 41.85 -69.36
C ARG A 202 -3.95 40.67 -70.20
N VAL A 203 -4.66 39.54 -70.16
CA VAL A 203 -4.31 38.36 -70.97
C VAL A 203 -4.42 38.69 -72.46
N LEU A 204 -5.48 39.39 -72.86
CA LEU A 204 -5.67 39.83 -74.24
C LEU A 204 -4.60 40.85 -74.69
N GLU A 205 -4.20 41.79 -73.83
CA GLU A 205 -3.12 42.73 -74.15
C GLU A 205 -1.76 42.05 -74.29
N HIS A 206 -1.46 41.04 -73.45
CA HIS A 206 -0.23 40.27 -73.56
C HIS A 206 -0.17 39.51 -74.89
N ASN A 207 -1.26 38.83 -75.25
CA ASN A 207 -1.37 38.06 -76.51
C ASN A 207 -1.36 38.94 -77.78
N ARG A 208 -1.58 40.25 -77.65
CA ARG A 208 -1.46 41.22 -78.76
C ARG A 208 -0.05 41.80 -78.91
N LYS A 209 0.80 41.65 -77.88
CA LYS A 209 2.18 42.18 -77.85
C LYS A 209 3.24 41.12 -78.14
N THR A 210 2.93 39.85 -77.93
CA THR A 210 3.67 38.67 -78.42
C THR A 210 3.22 38.33 -79.83
#